data_AF-A0A416U249-F1
#
_entry.id   AF-A0A416U249-F1
#
_cell.length_a   1.000
_cell.length_b   1.000
_cell.length_c   1.000
_cell.angle_alpha   90.00
_cell.angle_beta   90.00
_cell.angle_gamma   90.00
#
_symmetry.space_group_name_H-M   'P 1'
#
loop_
_entity.id
_entity.type
_entity.pdbx_description
1 polymer ?
#
loop_
_entity_poly.entity_id
_entity_poly.type
_entity_poly.pdbx_seq_one_letter_code
_entity_poly.pdbx_strand_id
1 'polypeptide(L)'
;MKKKLVAGILMAALAVSCLTGCEGLNSEVNDLNGSITGNTYNASFYTNEGEKFMDMSGQKIDLDSNIVEEETYSDGSWGYTKKLSSVVTVTIDGKEVENCGTTMIFAEKGLNPDVDFQSPEVINSKTDGSLGENVIIASVVNRFKNYFGKARVVVIQSQLGDPICAYSGDSVYYEVCEDLPKTTKLMIDGKALYIHRANFQIIDKELLN
;
A
#
# COMPACT_ATOMS: atom_id res chain seq x y z
N MET A 1 -53.37 29.59 -26.33
CA MET A 1 -51.92 29.87 -26.42
C MET A 1 -51.22 29.82 -25.06
N LYS A 2 -51.80 30.35 -23.97
CA LYS A 2 -51.19 30.36 -22.62
C LYS A 2 -50.81 28.97 -22.05
N LYS A 3 -51.63 27.93 -22.24
CA LYS A 3 -51.35 26.57 -21.73
C LYS A 3 -50.17 25.86 -22.44
N LYS A 4 -49.94 26.14 -23.74
CA LYS A 4 -48.80 25.58 -24.49
C LYS A 4 -47.48 26.25 -24.11
N LEU A 5 -47.54 27.52 -23.71
CA LEU A 5 -46.38 28.30 -23.27
C LEU A 5 -45.92 27.86 -21.86
N VAL A 6 -46.87 27.56 -20.96
CA VAL A 6 -46.57 26.99 -19.63
C VAL A 6 -46.00 25.57 -19.73
N ALA A 7 -46.52 24.74 -20.62
CA ALA A 7 -45.99 23.39 -20.85
C ALA A 7 -44.56 23.39 -21.42
N GLY A 8 -44.24 24.35 -22.31
CA GLY A 8 -42.88 24.52 -22.84
C GLY A 8 -41.87 24.97 -21.77
N ILE A 9 -42.28 25.83 -20.84
CA ILE A 9 -41.40 26.30 -19.74
C ILE A 9 -41.15 25.18 -18.73
N LEU A 10 -42.14 24.35 -18.40
CA LEU A 10 -41.94 23.20 -17.51
C LEU A 10 -41.01 22.14 -18.10
N MET A 11 -41.11 21.89 -19.41
CA MET A 11 -40.29 20.90 -20.10
C MET A 11 -38.84 21.36 -20.30
N ALA A 12 -38.61 22.68 -20.45
CA ALA A 12 -37.28 23.27 -20.46
C ALA A 12 -36.63 23.29 -19.06
N ALA A 13 -37.41 23.49 -17.99
CA ALA A 13 -36.90 23.45 -16.62
C ALA A 13 -36.47 22.03 -16.17
N LEU A 14 -37.16 20.98 -16.62
CA LEU A 14 -36.75 19.58 -16.37
C LEU A 14 -35.50 19.16 -17.16
N ALA A 15 -35.23 19.78 -18.32
CA ALA A 15 -34.05 19.45 -19.12
C ALA A 15 -32.75 20.02 -18.54
N VAL A 16 -32.83 21.10 -17.74
CA VAL A 16 -31.65 21.74 -17.11
C VAL A 16 -31.22 21.02 -15.83
N SER A 17 -32.10 20.22 -15.20
CA SER A 17 -31.74 19.38 -14.04
C SER A 17 -30.98 18.08 -14.39
N CYS A 18 -30.75 17.78 -15.68
CA CYS A 18 -30.02 16.58 -16.10
C CYS A 18 -28.56 16.82 -16.49
N LEU A 19 -28.02 18.04 -16.31
CA LEU A 19 -26.65 18.38 -16.74
C LEU A 19 -25.77 19.01 -15.66
N THR A 20 -26.17 18.93 -14.39
CA THR A 20 -25.25 19.12 -13.26
C THR A 20 -25.03 17.77 -12.57
N GLY A 21 -24.47 16.83 -13.33
CA GLY A 21 -23.72 15.74 -12.70
C GLY A 21 -22.50 16.37 -12.06
N CYS A 22 -22.54 16.55 -10.74
CA CYS A 22 -21.40 16.96 -9.95
C CYS A 22 -20.19 16.10 -10.34
N GLU A 23 -19.11 16.76 -10.77
CA GLU A 23 -17.75 16.22 -10.79
C GLU A 23 -17.23 15.99 -9.35
N GLY A 24 -17.99 15.23 -8.55
CA GLY A 24 -17.73 14.98 -7.14
C GLY A 24 -18.02 13.55 -6.71
N LEU A 25 -18.19 12.62 -7.66
CA LEU A 25 -18.44 11.20 -7.41
C LEU A 25 -17.48 10.33 -8.22
N ASN A 26 -16.18 10.51 -8.02
CA ASN A 26 -15.18 9.52 -8.45
C ASN A 26 -14.18 9.14 -7.36
N SER A 27 -14.51 9.41 -6.09
CA SER A 27 -13.74 8.92 -4.93
C SER A 27 -14.54 8.02 -3.99
N GLU A 28 -15.84 7.78 -4.23
CA GLU A 28 -16.72 7.01 -3.31
C GLU A 28 -17.41 5.80 -3.98
N VAL A 29 -16.80 5.21 -5.01
CA VAL A 29 -17.24 3.89 -5.55
C VAL A 29 -16.18 2.81 -5.35
N ASN A 30 -15.18 3.06 -4.49
CA ASN A 30 -14.18 2.06 -4.12
C ASN A 30 -14.40 1.46 -2.72
N ASP A 31 -15.63 1.58 -2.23
CA ASP A 31 -16.05 0.87 -1.05
C ASP A 31 -16.76 -0.44 -1.42
N LEU A 32 -16.47 -1.61 -0.87
CA LEU A 32 -15.38 -2.12 -0.04
C LEU A 32 -15.49 -3.65 -0.16
N ASN A 33 -14.44 -4.28 -0.70
CA ASN A 33 -14.10 -5.70 -0.56
C ASN A 33 -12.62 -5.81 -1.00
N GLY A 34 -11.68 -5.28 -0.21
CA GLY A 34 -10.23 -5.57 -0.28
C GLY A 34 -9.50 -5.50 -1.65
N SER A 35 -10.05 -4.82 -2.65
CA SER A 35 -9.67 -4.99 -4.06
C SER A 35 -8.79 -3.81 -4.51
N ILE A 36 -7.52 -4.08 -4.84
CA ILE A 36 -6.59 -3.08 -5.40
C ILE A 36 -6.85 -3.01 -6.92
N THR A 37 -7.78 -2.15 -7.33
CA THR A 37 -8.23 -2.07 -8.72
C THR A 37 -7.91 -0.74 -9.37
N GLY A 38 -7.69 -0.79 -10.69
CA GLY A 38 -7.60 0.40 -11.55
C GLY A 38 -6.23 0.60 -12.20
N ASN A 39 -5.15 0.02 -11.66
CA ASN A 39 -3.79 0.18 -12.17
C ASN A 39 -3.05 -1.16 -12.30
N THR A 40 -2.03 -1.19 -13.17
CA THR A 40 -1.08 -2.32 -13.20
C THR A 40 -0.14 -2.23 -12.00
N TYR A 41 0.10 -3.35 -11.33
CA TYR A 41 0.99 -3.43 -10.17
C TYR A 41 2.05 -4.52 -10.36
N ASN A 42 3.22 -4.28 -9.78
CA ASN A 42 4.23 -5.30 -9.54
C ASN A 42 4.15 -5.73 -8.07
N ALA A 43 3.89 -7.00 -7.83
CA ALA A 43 3.85 -7.62 -6.52
C ALA A 43 5.18 -8.34 -6.25
N SER A 44 5.91 -7.88 -5.24
CA SER A 44 7.20 -8.46 -4.82
C SER A 44 7.06 -9.07 -3.43
N PHE A 45 7.63 -10.26 -3.24
CA PHE A 45 7.57 -11.02 -2.00
C PHE A 45 8.96 -11.19 -1.39
N TYR A 46 9.05 -10.98 -0.08
CA TYR A 46 10.30 -10.95 0.65
C TYR A 46 10.26 -11.81 1.90
N THR A 47 11.40 -12.38 2.27
CA THR A 47 11.57 -13.07 3.55
C THR A 47 11.39 -12.11 4.72
N ASN A 48 11.43 -12.63 5.94
CA ASN A 48 11.34 -11.79 7.15
C ASN A 48 12.58 -10.90 7.33
N GLU A 49 13.69 -11.27 6.69
CA GLU A 49 14.97 -10.56 6.63
C GLU A 49 15.07 -9.61 5.42
N GLY A 50 14.01 -9.54 4.59
CA GLY A 50 13.96 -8.61 3.46
C GLY A 50 14.58 -9.12 2.17
N GLU A 51 14.94 -10.40 2.07
CA GLU A 51 15.44 -10.99 0.82
C GLU A 51 14.29 -11.24 -0.15
N LYS A 52 14.38 -10.70 -1.37
CA LYS A 52 13.35 -10.92 -2.39
C LYS A 52 13.45 -12.34 -2.96
N PHE A 53 12.35 -13.09 -2.97
CA PHE A 53 12.31 -14.45 -3.50
C PHE A 53 11.31 -14.66 -4.65
N MET A 54 10.40 -13.70 -4.89
CA MET A 54 9.39 -13.83 -5.92
C MET A 54 8.88 -12.46 -6.39
N ASP A 55 8.59 -12.35 -7.69
CA ASP A 55 7.95 -11.20 -8.33
C ASP A 55 6.78 -11.68 -9.20
N MET A 56 5.68 -10.95 -9.17
CA MET A 56 4.51 -11.14 -10.01
C MET A 56 4.02 -9.77 -10.53
N SER A 57 3.26 -9.76 -11.63
CA SER A 57 2.66 -8.52 -12.14
C SER A 57 1.27 -8.80 -12.70
N GLY A 58 0.38 -7.81 -12.60
CA GLY A 58 -0.97 -7.90 -13.14
C GLY A 58 -1.70 -6.56 -13.14
N GLN A 59 -2.84 -6.52 -13.83
CA GLN A 59 -3.67 -5.32 -13.98
C GLN A 59 -4.73 -5.18 -12.89
N LYS A 60 -5.12 -6.29 -12.27
CA LYS A 60 -6.01 -6.32 -11.12
C LYS A 60 -5.35 -7.15 -10.02
N ILE A 61 -5.21 -6.56 -8.83
CA ILE A 61 -4.72 -7.28 -7.65
C ILE A 61 -5.80 -7.19 -6.58
N ASP A 62 -6.27 -8.32 -6.08
CA ASP A 62 -7.15 -8.36 -4.91
C ASP A 62 -6.37 -8.98 -3.74
N LEU A 63 -6.55 -8.43 -2.54
CA LEU A 63 -5.94 -8.97 -1.33
C LEU A 63 -7.07 -9.36 -0.38
N ASP A 64 -7.35 -10.65 -0.27
CA ASP A 64 -8.36 -11.16 0.62
C ASP A 64 -7.72 -11.69 1.90
N SER A 65 -8.33 -11.37 3.02
CA SER A 65 -7.87 -11.83 4.32
C SER A 65 -8.71 -12.97 4.83
N ASN A 66 -8.05 -14.08 5.12
CA ASN A 66 -8.75 -15.20 5.71
C ASN A 66 -9.09 -14.86 7.15
N ILE A 67 -10.33 -15.04 7.57
CA ILE A 67 -10.72 -14.87 8.97
C ILE A 67 -10.65 -16.24 9.63
N VAL A 68 -9.91 -16.33 10.73
CA VAL A 68 -9.86 -17.52 11.59
C VAL A 68 -10.62 -17.25 12.88
N GLU A 69 -11.33 -18.26 13.37
CA GLU A 69 -11.99 -18.22 14.68
C GLU A 69 -11.00 -18.75 15.72
N GLU A 70 -10.59 -17.89 16.66
CA GLU A 70 -9.76 -18.29 17.80
C GLU A 70 -10.63 -18.48 19.04
N GLU A 71 -10.42 -19.57 19.78
CA GLU A 71 -11.05 -19.78 21.07
C GLU A 71 -10.53 -18.75 22.08
N THR A 72 -11.44 -18.01 22.69
CA THR A 72 -11.15 -17.03 23.73
C THR A 72 -11.96 -17.38 24.98
N TYR A 73 -11.27 -17.46 26.11
CA TYR A 73 -11.92 -17.67 27.41
C TYR A 73 -12.13 -16.32 28.09
N SER A 74 -13.38 -15.95 28.32
CA SER A 74 -13.77 -14.71 29.01
C SER A 74 -14.96 -14.99 29.92
N ASP A 75 -14.97 -14.36 31.10
CA ASP A 75 -16.04 -14.45 32.09
C ASP A 75 -16.52 -15.88 32.41
N GLY A 76 -15.58 -16.83 32.52
CA GLY A 76 -15.91 -18.20 32.92
C GLY A 76 -16.47 -19.08 31.81
N SER A 77 -16.47 -18.60 30.56
CA SER A 77 -17.02 -19.32 29.40
C SER A 77 -16.06 -19.32 28.21
N TRP A 78 -16.09 -20.42 27.45
CA TRP A 78 -15.42 -20.51 26.15
C TRP A 78 -16.28 -19.83 25.09
N GLY A 79 -15.67 -18.90 24.35
CA GLY A 79 -16.25 -18.27 23.17
C GLY A 79 -15.26 -18.27 22.00
N TYR A 80 -15.69 -17.77 20.84
CA TYR A 80 -14.86 -17.64 19.66
C TYR A 80 -14.74 -16.16 19.28
N THR A 81 -13.52 -15.69 19.04
CA THR A 81 -13.26 -14.36 18.48
C THR A 81 -12.70 -14.52 17.06
N LYS A 82 -13.31 -13.82 16.11
CA LYS A 82 -12.81 -13.73 14.74
C LYS A 82 -11.54 -12.88 14.72
N LYS A 83 -10.42 -13.47 14.31
CA LYS A 83 -9.18 -12.75 14.04
C LYS A 83 -8.79 -12.89 12.59
N LEU A 84 -8.15 -11.85 12.07
CA LEU A 84 -7.54 -11.89 10.74
C LEU A 84 -6.37 -12.89 10.78
N SER A 85 -6.43 -13.88 9.90
CA SER A 85 -5.42 -14.92 9.72
C SER A 85 -4.10 -14.30 9.28
N SER A 86 -3.00 -15.01 9.56
CA SER A 86 -1.71 -14.70 8.93
C SER A 86 -1.65 -15.11 7.46
N VAL A 87 -2.66 -15.85 6.99
CA VAL A 87 -2.83 -16.23 5.58
C VAL A 87 -3.67 -15.17 4.86
N VAL A 88 -3.13 -14.68 3.77
CA VAL A 88 -3.81 -13.78 2.83
C VAL A 88 -3.80 -14.40 1.44
N THR A 89 -4.89 -14.21 0.71
CA THR A 89 -5.02 -14.65 -0.68
C THR A 89 -4.80 -13.44 -1.57
N VAL A 90 -3.75 -13.50 -2.39
CA VAL A 90 -3.47 -12.48 -3.41
C VAL A 90 -4.01 -12.99 -4.73
N THR A 91 -4.98 -12.29 -5.31
CA THR A 91 -5.54 -12.61 -6.62
C THR A 91 -4.98 -11.65 -7.67
N ILE A 92 -4.20 -12.16 -8.62
CA ILE A 92 -3.61 -11.37 -9.71
C ILE A 92 -4.26 -11.79 -11.02
N ASP A 93 -4.99 -10.88 -11.66
CA ASP A 93 -5.71 -11.12 -12.92
C ASP A 93 -6.56 -12.41 -12.90
N GLY A 94 -7.22 -12.67 -11.76
CA GLY A 94 -8.09 -13.83 -11.55
C GLY A 94 -7.36 -15.13 -11.20
N LYS A 95 -6.05 -15.09 -10.91
CA LYS A 95 -5.27 -16.24 -10.42
C LYS A 95 -4.80 -15.98 -9.00
N GLU A 96 -4.92 -16.98 -8.14
CA GLU A 96 -4.65 -16.85 -6.73
C GLU A 96 -3.24 -17.32 -6.35
N VAL A 97 -2.64 -16.63 -5.39
CA VAL A 97 -1.53 -17.13 -4.59
C VAL A 97 -1.86 -16.91 -3.12
N GLU A 98 -1.86 -18.00 -2.35
CA GLU A 98 -2.03 -17.92 -0.90
C GLU A 98 -0.67 -17.70 -0.26
N ASN A 99 -0.56 -16.64 0.54
CA ASN A 99 0.66 -16.28 1.23
C ASN A 99 0.43 -16.29 2.74
N CYS A 100 1.37 -16.88 3.49
CA CYS A 100 1.33 -16.85 4.95
C CYS A 100 2.62 -16.23 5.48
N GLY A 101 2.48 -15.07 6.13
CA GLY A 101 3.52 -14.54 7.02
C GLY A 101 4.70 -13.81 6.36
N THR A 102 4.76 -13.66 5.04
CA THR A 102 5.86 -12.95 4.36
C THR A 102 5.55 -11.47 4.15
N THR A 103 6.60 -10.67 3.89
CA THR A 103 6.45 -9.26 3.53
C THR A 103 6.09 -9.16 2.06
N MET A 104 5.09 -8.35 1.70
CA MET A 104 4.70 -8.11 0.31
C MET A 104 4.65 -6.63 -0.02
N ILE A 105 5.11 -6.26 -1.21
CA ILE A 105 5.07 -4.89 -1.73
C ILE A 105 4.36 -4.91 -3.08
N PHE A 106 3.30 -4.12 -3.22
CA PHE A 106 2.57 -3.94 -4.47
C PHE A 106 2.80 -2.50 -4.96
N ALA A 107 3.73 -2.33 -5.90
CA ALA A 107 4.06 -1.03 -6.47
C ALA A 107 3.28 -0.80 -7.77
N GLU A 108 2.56 0.33 -7.83
CA GLU A 108 1.89 0.74 -9.07
C GLU A 108 2.90 0.93 -10.20
N LYS A 109 2.52 0.55 -11.41
CA LYS A 109 3.37 0.67 -12.60
C LYS A 109 3.90 2.09 -12.76
N GLY A 110 5.22 2.20 -12.87
CA GLY A 110 5.92 3.46 -12.99
C GLY A 110 6.28 4.11 -11.65
N LEU A 111 5.96 3.48 -10.52
CA LEU A 111 6.59 3.76 -9.23
C LEU A 111 7.74 2.77 -9.04
N ASN A 112 8.98 3.26 -9.18
CA ASN A 112 10.19 2.46 -8.99
C ASN A 112 10.95 2.97 -7.76
N PRO A 113 11.62 2.09 -7.02
CA PRO A 113 12.48 2.53 -5.92
C PRO A 113 13.66 3.35 -6.47
N ASP A 114 14.04 4.39 -5.74
CA ASP A 114 15.31 5.12 -6.01
C ASP A 114 16.51 4.26 -5.59
N VAL A 115 16.32 3.41 -4.58
CA VAL A 115 17.35 2.52 -4.03
C VAL A 115 16.73 1.17 -3.72
N ASP A 116 17.37 0.11 -4.21
CA ASP A 116 17.17 -1.28 -3.78
C ASP A 116 18.35 -1.66 -2.86
N PHE A 117 18.10 -1.78 -1.55
CA PHE A 117 19.15 -2.04 -0.56
C PHE A 117 19.63 -3.50 -0.58
N GLN A 118 18.89 -4.38 -1.25
CA GLN A 118 19.21 -5.80 -1.40
C GLN A 118 20.06 -6.06 -2.65
N SER A 119 20.21 -5.08 -3.54
CA SER A 119 21.03 -5.22 -4.74
C SER A 119 22.50 -5.49 -4.36
N PRO A 120 23.19 -6.42 -5.03
CA PRO A 120 24.60 -6.74 -4.75
C PRO A 120 25.56 -5.55 -5.00
N GLU A 121 25.12 -4.50 -5.69
CA GLU A 121 25.86 -3.23 -5.83
C GLU A 121 25.87 -2.41 -4.52
N VAL A 122 24.92 -2.68 -3.61
CA VAL A 122 24.88 -2.18 -2.23
C VAL A 122 25.75 -3.09 -1.37
N ILE A 123 27.06 -2.82 -1.37
CA ILE A 123 28.02 -3.57 -0.54
C ILE A 123 27.63 -3.41 0.94
N ASN A 124 27.07 -4.48 1.52
CA ASN A 124 26.83 -4.65 2.94
C ASN A 124 28.13 -5.05 3.64
N SER A 125 28.64 -4.18 4.52
CA SER A 125 29.55 -4.62 5.59
C SER A 125 28.66 -5.30 6.63
N LYS A 126 28.82 -6.61 6.81
CA LYS A 126 28.13 -7.35 7.89
C LYS A 126 28.65 -6.81 9.23
N THR A 127 27.82 -6.10 9.97
CA THR A 127 28.11 -5.71 11.36
C THR A 127 27.78 -6.86 12.32
N ASP A 128 28.62 -7.01 13.34
CA ASP A 128 28.66 -8.03 14.39
C ASP A 128 27.51 -8.03 15.42
N GLY A 129 26.33 -7.50 15.05
CA GLY A 129 25.14 -7.56 15.90
C GLY A 129 25.13 -6.66 17.13
N SER A 130 25.98 -5.62 17.21
CA SER A 130 26.09 -4.75 18.40
C SER A 130 25.42 -3.36 18.31
N LEU A 131 24.77 -3.00 17.20
CA LEU A 131 24.14 -1.68 17.02
C LEU A 131 22.62 -1.81 16.84
N GLY A 132 21.86 -1.02 17.60
CA GLY A 132 20.40 -1.03 17.54
C GLY A 132 19.86 -0.68 16.14
N GLU A 133 18.72 -1.28 15.78
CA GLU A 133 18.09 -1.24 14.46
C GLU A 133 18.01 0.18 13.84
N ASN A 134 17.70 1.20 14.65
CA ASN A 134 17.61 2.60 14.20
C ASN A 134 18.95 3.21 13.73
N VAL A 135 20.08 2.78 14.29
CA VAL A 135 21.42 3.27 13.91
C VAL A 135 21.83 2.71 12.54
N ILE A 136 21.41 1.47 12.25
CA ILE A 136 21.66 0.81 10.97
C ILE A 136 20.85 1.50 9.86
N ILE A 137 19.59 1.85 10.11
CA ILE A 137 18.74 2.47 9.10
C ILE A 137 19.23 3.88 8.76
N ALA A 138 19.51 4.71 9.77
CA ALA A 138 20.02 6.06 9.54
C ALA A 138 21.33 6.04 8.75
N SER A 139 22.26 5.12 9.08
CA SER A 139 23.54 5.01 8.36
C SER A 139 23.38 4.51 6.93
N VAL A 140 22.52 3.51 6.68
CA VAL A 140 22.21 3.02 5.34
C VAL A 140 21.54 4.12 4.52
N VAL A 141 20.47 4.75 5.01
CA VAL A 141 19.72 5.77 4.26
C VAL A 141 20.59 7.01 3.98
N ASN A 142 21.40 7.46 4.94
CA ASN A 142 22.33 8.58 4.74
C ASN A 142 23.38 8.29 3.65
N ARG A 143 23.88 7.06 3.58
CA ARG A 143 24.82 6.65 2.52
C ARG A 143 24.22 6.83 1.11
N PHE A 144 22.91 6.65 0.99
CA PHE A 144 22.20 6.77 -0.28
C PHE A 144 21.48 8.11 -0.46
N LYS A 145 21.70 9.11 0.40
CA LYS A 145 20.98 10.40 0.35
C LYS A 145 20.99 11.09 -1.01
N ASN A 146 22.07 10.91 -1.77
CA ASN A 146 22.26 11.53 -3.09
C ASN A 146 21.41 10.86 -4.19
N TYR A 147 20.86 9.67 -3.94
CA TYR A 147 19.95 8.98 -4.85
C TYR A 147 18.52 9.48 -4.71
N PHE A 148 18.17 10.11 -3.58
CA PHE A 148 16.82 10.64 -3.37
C PHE A 148 16.69 12.01 -4.02
N GLY A 149 15.87 12.10 -5.06
CA GLY A 149 15.67 13.34 -5.82
C GLY A 149 14.71 14.34 -5.17
N LYS A 150 13.86 13.88 -4.25
CA LYS A 150 12.67 14.61 -3.78
C LYS A 150 12.64 14.88 -2.28
N ALA A 151 11.69 15.69 -1.84
CA ALA A 151 11.65 16.22 -0.47
C ALA A 151 11.41 15.16 0.62
N ARG A 152 10.67 14.09 0.32
CA ARG A 152 10.31 13.04 1.28
C ARG A 152 10.90 11.71 0.83
N VAL A 153 11.47 10.96 1.77
CA VAL A 153 12.03 9.62 1.53
C VAL A 153 11.21 8.59 2.29
N VAL A 154 10.68 7.60 1.58
CA VAL A 154 9.92 6.48 2.12
C VAL A 154 10.82 5.25 2.12
N VAL A 155 11.22 4.79 3.29
CA VAL A 155 12.05 3.60 3.47
C VAL A 155 11.14 2.44 3.85
N ILE A 156 11.16 1.37 3.06
CA ILE A 156 10.44 0.13 3.34
C ILE A 156 11.41 -0.89 3.93
N GLN A 157 10.96 -1.57 4.97
CA GLN A 157 11.76 -2.51 5.73
C GLN A 157 11.01 -3.82 5.93
N SER A 158 11.77 -4.88 6.11
CA SER A 158 11.25 -6.18 6.50
C SER A 158 10.59 -6.12 7.89
N GLN A 159 9.92 -7.20 8.27
CA GLN A 159 9.33 -7.35 9.61
C GLN A 159 10.40 -7.25 10.72
N LEU A 160 11.63 -7.66 10.43
CA LEU A 160 12.77 -7.60 11.35
C LEU A 160 13.55 -6.27 11.28
N GLY A 161 13.10 -5.32 10.45
CA GLY A 161 13.71 -3.99 10.35
C GLY A 161 14.83 -3.88 9.32
N ASP A 162 15.13 -4.93 8.56
CA ASP A 162 16.12 -4.87 7.48
C ASP A 162 15.62 -3.99 6.33
N PRO A 163 16.40 -2.99 5.87
CA PRO A 163 16.02 -2.15 4.74
C PRO A 163 15.83 -2.98 3.46
N ILE A 164 14.68 -2.83 2.80
CA ILE A 164 14.37 -3.49 1.52
C ILE A 164 14.63 -2.52 0.36
N CYS A 165 13.89 -1.41 0.34
CA CYS A 165 14.02 -0.40 -0.70
C CYS A 165 13.59 0.97 -0.19
N ALA A 166 13.93 2.02 -0.93
CA ALA A 166 13.48 3.37 -0.66
C ALA A 166 12.96 4.07 -1.92
N TYR A 167 11.95 4.90 -1.71
CA TYR A 167 11.33 5.77 -2.71
C TYR A 167 11.45 7.22 -2.24
N SER A 168 11.42 8.16 -3.16
CA SER A 168 11.32 9.58 -2.85
C SER A 168 10.15 10.22 -3.59
N GLY A 169 9.48 11.14 -2.91
CA GLY A 169 8.29 11.85 -3.37
C GLY A 169 8.26 13.29 -2.89
N ASP A 170 7.62 14.18 -3.64
CA ASP A 170 7.34 15.54 -3.16
C ASP A 170 6.04 15.57 -2.35
N SER A 171 5.07 14.73 -2.72
CA SER A 171 3.85 14.48 -1.97
C SER A 171 3.79 13.02 -1.54
N VAL A 172 3.85 12.80 -0.21
CA VAL A 172 3.75 11.47 0.39
C VAL A 172 2.74 11.48 1.52
N TYR A 173 1.77 10.58 1.47
CA TYR A 173 0.83 10.31 2.55
C TYR A 173 0.52 8.81 2.64
N TYR A 174 -0.09 8.39 3.74
CA TYR A 174 -0.47 7.00 3.96
C TYR A 174 -1.91 6.87 4.42
N GLU A 175 -2.48 5.71 4.14
CA GLU A 175 -3.82 5.29 4.53
C GLU A 175 -3.70 3.88 5.09
N VAL A 176 -4.22 3.66 6.29
CA VAL A 176 -4.32 2.31 6.87
C VAL A 176 -5.59 1.69 6.30
N CYS A 177 -5.45 0.57 5.60
CA CYS A 177 -6.58 -0.10 4.99
C CYS A 177 -7.37 -0.86 6.09
N GLU A 178 -8.56 -0.37 6.46
CA GLU A 178 -9.37 -1.01 7.53
C GLU A 178 -9.76 -2.45 7.17
N ASP A 179 -10.02 -2.72 5.89
CA ASP A 179 -10.41 -4.04 5.39
C ASP A 179 -9.24 -4.99 5.10
N LEU A 180 -8.00 -4.48 5.15
CA LEU A 180 -6.80 -5.27 4.86
C LEU A 180 -5.88 -5.33 6.10
N PRO A 181 -5.82 -6.46 6.83
CA PRO A 181 -4.95 -6.64 8.00
C PRO A 181 -3.51 -6.39 7.65
N LYS A 182 -2.84 -5.59 8.49
CA LYS A 182 -1.40 -5.34 8.41
C LYS A 182 -0.96 -4.85 7.03
N THR A 183 -1.86 -4.16 6.33
CA THR A 183 -1.60 -3.54 5.03
C THR A 183 -1.72 -2.03 5.15
N THR A 184 -0.71 -1.32 4.68
CA THR A 184 -0.71 0.14 4.58
C THR A 184 -0.61 0.52 3.11
N LYS A 185 -1.43 1.46 2.68
CA LYS A 185 -1.33 2.10 1.37
C LYS A 185 -0.53 3.39 1.52
N LEU A 186 0.58 3.49 0.82
CA LEU A 186 1.38 4.69 0.67
C LEU A 186 1.07 5.31 -0.69
N MET A 187 0.89 6.62 -0.72
CA MET A 187 0.71 7.38 -1.94
C MET A 187 1.94 8.25 -2.13
N ILE A 188 2.64 8.05 -3.25
CA ILE A 188 3.89 8.75 -3.58
C ILE A 188 3.69 9.43 -4.94
N ASP A 189 3.57 10.76 -4.93
CA ASP A 189 3.31 11.59 -6.10
C ASP A 189 2.15 11.08 -6.98
N GLY A 190 1.06 10.68 -6.33
CA GLY A 190 -0.15 10.19 -6.97
C GLY A 190 -0.15 8.72 -7.37
N LYS A 191 0.95 7.98 -7.12
CA LYS A 191 1.01 6.52 -7.36
C LYS A 191 0.90 5.73 -6.06
N ALA A 192 0.20 4.62 -6.11
CA ALA A 192 -0.01 3.77 -4.94
C ALA A 192 1.13 2.75 -4.74
N LEU A 193 1.49 2.54 -3.47
CA LEU A 193 2.38 1.52 -2.97
C LEU A 193 1.71 0.82 -1.79
N TYR A 194 1.23 -0.40 -1.98
CA TYR A 194 0.69 -1.17 -0.86
C TYR A 194 1.79 -2.01 -0.25
N ILE A 195 1.91 -1.97 1.07
CA ILE A 195 2.86 -2.77 1.83
C ILE A 195 2.10 -3.63 2.82
N HIS A 196 2.34 -4.94 2.80
CA HIS A 196 1.73 -5.89 3.71
C HIS A 196 2.83 -6.51 4.58
N ARG A 197 2.62 -6.49 5.90
CA ARG A 197 3.58 -6.99 6.91
C ARG A 197 4.98 -6.42 6.70
N ALA A 198 5.07 -5.12 6.48
CA ALA A 198 6.33 -4.39 6.37
C ALA A 198 6.36 -3.27 7.41
N ASN A 199 7.56 -2.88 7.81
CA ASN A 199 7.76 -1.62 8.52
C ASN A 199 8.08 -0.52 7.49
N PHE A 200 7.74 0.73 7.79
CA PHE A 200 8.11 1.85 6.93
C PHE A 200 8.40 3.11 7.74
N GLN A 201 9.23 3.99 7.15
CA GLN A 201 9.52 5.32 7.68
C GLN A 201 9.41 6.35 6.56
N ILE A 202 8.74 7.47 6.84
CA ILE A 202 8.69 8.63 5.94
C ILE A 202 9.57 9.72 6.57
N ILE A 203 10.71 9.98 5.94
CA ILE A 203 11.76 10.85 6.43
C ILE A 203 11.77 12.13 5.59
N ASP A 204 11.89 13.28 6.24
CA ASP A 204 12.19 14.51 5.54
C ASP A 204 13.64 14.48 5.05
N LYS A 205 13.88 14.69 3.76
CA LYS A 205 15.22 14.57 3.17
C LYS A 205 16.22 15.51 3.84
N GLU A 206 15.78 16.67 4.35
CA GLU A 206 16.67 17.60 5.06
C GLU A 206 17.25 17.05 6.36
N LEU A 207 16.66 15.97 6.91
CA LEU A 207 17.18 15.26 8.08
C LEU A 207 18.28 14.25 7.73
N LEU A 208 18.53 13.99 6.43
CA LEU A 208 19.56 13.08 5.96
C LEU A 208 20.90 13.82 5.80
N ASN A 209 21.96 13.28 6.41
CA ASN A 209 23.28 13.92 6.54
C ASN A 209 24.38 13.20 5.77
#